data_AF-A0A2V5JZA9-F1
#
_entry.id   AF-A0A2V5JZA9-F1
#
_cell.length_a   1.000
_cell.length_b   1.000
_cell.length_c   1.000
_cell.angle_alpha   90.00
_cell.angle_beta   90.00
_cell.angle_gamma   90.00
#
_symmetry.space_group_name_H-M   'P 1'
#
loop_
_entity.id
_entity.type
_entity.pdbx_description
1 polymer ?
#
loop_
_entity_poly.entity_id
_entity_poly.type
_entity_poly.pdbx_seq_one_letter_code
_entity_poly.pdbx_strand_id
1 'polypeptide(L)' 'MDDTVRLKQTMLNVTQQLIAGCRFCVQISQDPDDKTPVHCVKYSGCAIPVLVNAATCLSCQEYKRSGKRPERPDAAAGS' A
#
# COMPACT_ATOMS: atom_id res chain seq x y z
N MET A 1 12.57 -21.92 -13.12
CA MET A 1 12.06 -20.79 -12.32
C MET A 1 11.74 -21.37 -10.96
N ASP A 2 12.51 -21.02 -9.94
CA ASP A 2 12.42 -21.63 -8.61
C ASP A 2 11.02 -21.47 -7.99
N ASP A 3 10.47 -22.55 -7.44
CA ASP A 3 9.14 -22.56 -6.82
C ASP A 3 9.02 -21.55 -5.67
N THR A 4 10.11 -21.31 -4.95
CA THR A 4 10.17 -20.29 -3.89
C THR A 4 9.97 -18.88 -4.45
N VAL A 5 10.53 -18.56 -5.62
CA VAL A 5 10.37 -17.25 -6.27
C VAL A 5 8.92 -17.06 -6.71
N ARG A 6 8.31 -18.11 -7.29
CA ARG A 6 6.88 -18.08 -7.69
C ARG A 6 5.97 -17.90 -6.48
N LEU A 7 6.26 -18.57 -5.37
CA LEU A 7 5.49 -18.43 -4.13
C LEU A 7 5.58 -17.00 -3.57
N LYS A 8 6.79 -16.43 -3.47
CA LYS A 8 6.98 -15.05 -3.01
C LYS A 8 6.20 -14.06 -3.87
N GLN A 9 6.28 -14.19 -5.20
CA GLN A 9 5.55 -13.33 -6.12
C GLN A 9 4.02 -13.46 -5.94
N THR A 10 3.54 -14.68 -5.73
CA THR A 10 2.11 -14.93 -5.51
C THR A 10 1.64 -14.29 -4.20
N MET A 11 2.40 -14.46 -3.11
CA MET A 11 2.11 -13.83 -1.82
C MET A 11 2.12 -12.30 -1.91
N LEU A 12 3.07 -11.72 -2.63
CA LEU A 12 3.12 -10.28 -2.88
C LEU A 12 1.86 -9.80 -3.61
N ASN A 13 1.48 -10.47 -4.71
CA ASN A 13 0.30 -10.10 -5.49
C ASN A 13 -0.99 -10.15 -4.66
N VAL A 14 -1.19 -11.22 -3.87
CA VAL A 14 -2.36 -11.34 -2.99
C VAL A 14 -2.36 -10.23 -1.94
N THR A 15 -1.20 -9.94 -1.36
CA THR A 15 -1.05 -8.91 -0.34
C THR A 15 -1.36 -7.52 -0.91
N GLN A 16 -0.88 -7.23 -2.12
CA GLN A 16 -1.20 -5.99 -2.84
C GLN A 16 -2.71 -5.83 -3.05
N GLN A 17 -3.39 -6.88 -3.53
CA GLN A 17 -4.84 -6.85 -3.73
C GLN A 17 -5.60 -6.59 -2.43
N LEU A 18 -5.18 -7.21 -1.32
CA LEU A 18 -5.80 -7.03 -0.02
C LEU A 18 -5.69 -5.58 0.49
N ILE A 19 -4.53 -4.96 0.32
CA ILE A 19 -4.27 -3.61 0.85
C ILE A 19 -4.54 -2.49 -0.16
N ALA A 20 -4.86 -2.81 -1.42
CA ALA A 20 -5.16 -1.83 -2.48
C ALA A 20 -6.27 -0.83 -2.09
N GLY A 21 -7.20 -1.24 -1.22
CA GLY A 21 -8.25 -0.37 -0.69
C GLY A 21 -7.82 0.59 0.43
N CYS A 22 -6.57 0.53 0.88
CA CYS A 22 -6.09 1.37 1.98
C CYS A 22 -5.93 2.82 1.52
N ARG A 23 -6.69 3.74 2.11
CA ARG A 23 -6.67 5.17 1.76
C ARG A 23 -5.34 5.90 2.00
N PHE A 24 -4.42 5.28 2.75
CA PHE A 24 -3.13 5.86 3.13
C PHE A 24 -1.95 5.25 2.36
N CYS A 25 -2.15 4.13 1.67
CA CYS A 25 -1.12 3.55 0.82
C CYS A 25 -1.00 4.38 -0.45
N VAL A 26 0.21 4.85 -0.75
CA VAL A 26 0.52 5.65 -1.94
C VAL A 26 1.03 4.77 -3.05
N GLN A 27 1.90 3.81 -2.71
CA GLN A 27 2.53 2.90 -3.65
C GLN A 27 2.88 1.60 -2.93
N ILE A 28 2.88 0.49 -3.67
CA ILE A 28 3.35 -0.81 -3.18
C ILE A 28 4.40 -1.33 -4.18
N SER A 29 5.59 -1.65 -3.70
CA SER A 29 6.67 -2.25 -4.47
C SER A 29 6.23 -3.59 -5.07
N GLN A 30 6.71 -3.87 -6.29
CA GLN A 30 6.51 -5.14 -6.98
C GLN A 30 7.66 -6.12 -6.76
N ASP A 31 8.69 -5.71 -6.01
CA ASP A 31 9.82 -6.55 -5.67
C ASP A 31 9.44 -7.57 -4.57
N PRO A 32 9.46 -8.88 -4.86
CA PRO A 32 9.14 -9.93 -3.88
C PRO A 32 10.18 -10.08 -2.76
N ASP A 33 11.36 -9.48 -2.90
CA ASP A 33 12.41 -9.50 -1.88
C ASP A 33 12.44 -8.24 -1.00
N ASP A 34 11.58 -7.25 -1.30
CA ASP A 34 11.42 -6.05 -0.49
C ASP A 34 10.73 -6.36 0.85
N LYS A 35 11.41 -6.05 1.96
CA LYS A 35 10.91 -6.27 3.32
C LYS A 35 9.88 -5.23 3.75
N THR A 36 9.86 -4.07 3.12
CA THR A 36 8.98 -2.94 3.44
C THR A 36 8.31 -2.38 2.18
N PRO A 37 7.53 -3.20 1.46
CA PRO A 37 7.07 -2.84 0.12
C PRO A 37 6.02 -1.73 0.10
N VAL A 38 5.45 -1.31 1.24
CA VAL A 38 4.32 -0.40 1.28
C VAL A 38 4.77 1.02 1.61
N HIS A 39 4.62 1.95 0.67
CA HIS A 39 4.72 3.38 0.93
C HIS A 39 3.40 3.88 1.52
N CYS A 40 3.39 4.26 2.79
CA CYS A 40 2.19 4.65 3.52
C CYS A 40 2.37 5.99 4.24
N VAL A 41 1.37 6.85 4.19
CA VAL A 41 1.42 8.17 4.86
C VAL A 41 0.71 8.21 6.21
N LYS A 42 0.11 7.09 6.65
CA LYS A 42 -0.65 7.00 7.90
C LYS A 42 0.19 7.34 9.13
N TYR A 43 1.42 6.82 9.18
CA TYR A 43 2.29 6.91 10.36
C TYR A 43 3.15 8.18 10.40
N SER A 44 3.19 8.94 9.30
CA SER A 44 3.95 10.19 9.19
C SER A 44 3.09 11.45 9.28
N GLY A 45 1.84 11.32 9.74
CA GLY A 45 0.92 12.45 9.82
C GLY A 45 0.57 13.05 8.45
N CYS A 46 0.54 12.23 7.40
CA CYS A 46 0.19 12.64 6.03
C CYS A 46 1.20 13.57 5.31
N ALA A 47 2.42 13.75 5.83
CA ALA A 47 3.42 14.64 5.21
C ALA A 47 4.33 13.94 4.19
N ILE A 48 4.92 12.80 4.56
CA ILE A 48 5.93 12.09 3.74
C ILE A 48 5.65 10.59 3.79
N PRO A 49 5.56 9.86 2.66
CA PRO A 49 5.37 8.41 2.69
C PRO A 49 6.52 7.72 3.42
N VAL A 50 6.18 6.86 4.39
CA VAL A 50 7.15 5.98 5.05
C VAL A 50 7.02 4.56 4.50
N LEU A 51 8.13 3.84 4.47
CA LEU A 51 8.18 2.44 4.06
C LEU A 51 7.76 1.57 5.24
N VAL A 52 6.73 0.76 5.05
CA VAL A 52 6.26 -0.21 6.04
C VAL A 52 6.14 -1.60 5.42
N ASN A 53 6.33 -2.62 6.25
CA ASN A 53 6.05 -3.99 5.83
C ASN A 53 4.53 -4.20 5.71
N ALA A 54 4.14 -5.23 4.96
CA ALA A 54 2.73 -5.50 4.72
C ALA A 54 1.96 -5.89 5.98
N ALA A 55 2.60 -6.58 6.93
CA ALA A 55 1.97 -6.94 8.20
C ALA A 55 1.55 -5.68 8.97
N THR A 56 2.41 -4.66 9.06
CA THR A 56 2.10 -3.36 9.67
C THR A 56 0.90 -2.69 8.99
N CYS A 57 0.85 -2.70 7.65
CA CYS A 57 -0.29 -2.16 6.92
C CYS A 57 -1.59 -2.93 7.19
N LEU A 58 -1.54 -4.27 7.23
CA LEU A 58 -2.69 -5.12 7.53
C LEU A 58 -3.21 -4.91 8.97
N SER A 59 -2.31 -4.72 9.94
CA SER A 59 -2.71 -4.43 11.33
C SER A 59 -3.51 -3.13 11.46
N CYS A 60 -3.31 -2.16 10.56
CA CYS A 60 -4.00 -0.88 10.62
C CYS A 60 -5.46 -0.93 10.13
N GLN A 61 -5.83 -2.00 9.39
CA GLN A 61 -7.19 -2.31 8.92
C GLN A 61 -7.91 -1.26 8.06
N GLU A 62 -7.24 -0.19 7.63
CA GLU A 62 -7.84 0.87 6.82
C GLU A 62 -8.27 0.40 5.43
N TYR A 63 -7.65 -0.66 4.91
CA TYR A 63 -8.06 -1.31 3.66
C TYR A 63 -9.49 -1.84 3.69
N LYS A 64 -10.04 -2.12 4.89
CA LYS A 64 -11.44 -2.53 5.09
C LYS A 64 -12.42 -1.37 5.02
N ARG A 65 -11.95 -0.13 5.14
CA ARG A 65 -12.79 1.10 5.12
C ARG A 65 -12.93 1.70 3.72
N SER A 66 -12.57 0.95 2.68
CA SER A 66 -12.50 1.34 1.27
C SER A 66 -13.82 1.79 0.62
N GLY A 67 -14.94 1.82 1.35
CA GLY A 67 -16.22 2.40 0.90
C GLY A 67 -16.33 3.93 0.98
N LYS A 68 -15.30 4.64 1.46
CA LYS A 68 -15.28 6.13 1.51
C LYS A 68 -13.89 6.65 1.19
N ARG A 69 -13.46 6.57 -0.08
CA ARG A 69 -12.33 7.39 -0.53
C ARG A 69 -12.82 8.84 -0.47
N PRO A 70 -12.25 9.75 0.35
CA PRO A 70 -12.46 11.16 0.12
C PRO A 70 -11.88 11.44 -1.27
N GLU A 71 -12.68 11.95 -2.19
CA GLU A 71 -12.14 12.59 -3.39
C GLU A 71 -11.02 13.53 -2.94
N ARG A 72 -9.81 13.32 -3.47
CA ARG A 72 -8.78 14.36 -3.37
C ARG A 72 -9.40 15.58 -4.06
N PRO A 73 -9.45 16.76 -3.43
CA PRO A 73 -9.79 17.95 -4.19
C PRO A 73 -8.73 18.05 -5.29
N ASP A 74 -9.20 17.97 -6.54
CA ASP A 74 -8.36 18.11 -7.71
C ASP A 74 -7.43 19.31 -7.54
N ALA A 75 -6.17 19.09 -7.92
CA ALA A 75 -5.17 20.14 -7.98
C ALA A 75 -5.76 21.35 -8.71
N ALA A 76 -5.56 22.52 -8.10
CA ALA A 76 -6.08 23.81 -8.51
C ALA A 76 -6.16 24.00 -10.03
N ALA A 77 -7.34 24.41 -10.50
CA ALA A 77 -7.49 25.11 -11.76
C ALA A 77 -6.58 26.36 -11.72
N GLY A 78 -5.46 26.29 -12.42
CA GLY A 78 -4.66 27.46 -12.76
C GLY A 78 -5.39 28.25 -13.84
N SER A 79 -5.67 29.51 -13.52
CA SER A 79 -6.33 30.52 -14.37
C SER A 79 -5.47 30.95 -15.56
#